data_AF-A0A955PQ62-F1
#
_entry.id   AF-A0A955PQ62-F1
#
_cell.length_a   1.000
_cell.length_b   1.000
_cell.length_c   1.000
_cell.angle_alpha   90.00
_cell.angle_beta   90.00
_cell.angle_gamma   90.00
#
_symmetry.space_group_name_H-M   'P 1'
#
loop_
_entity.id
_entity.type
_entity.pdbx_description
1 polymer ?
#
loop_
_entity_poly.entity_id
_entity_poly.type
_entity_poly.pdbx_seq_one_letter_code
_entity_poly.pdbx_strand_id
1 'polypeptide(L)'
;NTLNTPVYILATGAINVAGEINVDGKDGTSSPPVGGLGGPGGYAGGIPGISGSNAGDGQGPGAGGWGTDTSNSGRAAYGSAPNQRAADGKVYGSPLLVPLVGGSGGGGYNGQPGTGGGGGGGAFLAASNEEIVIPGGGRIQSQAGRGTGGSNSGSGGAIRLVSPVVRGTGILNVDGYFSGNGRIRVDVIDRRQLQFNVQPVASYSVGGFMQVFPDPLPRLDVTHVAGKDIPEGTTEAVLVTLPLNSSATQEVRVQGRDFVGLVPITVILTPDSGSSVIEDATIDMSGGNPSEVSLMMGFPVNTPVAVNAFTR
;
A
#
# COMPACT_ATOMS: atom_id res chain seq x y z
N ASN A 1 -7.49 -14.80 0.38
CA ASN A 1 -7.62 -13.34 0.21
C ASN A 1 -7.37 -12.98 -1.25
N THR A 2 -8.30 -13.30 -2.15
CA THR A 2 -8.09 -13.18 -3.61
C THR A 2 -8.09 -11.73 -4.08
N LEU A 3 -8.85 -10.87 -3.41
CA LEU A 3 -8.94 -9.43 -3.68
C LEU A 3 -7.82 -8.62 -3.04
N ASN A 4 -6.87 -9.28 -2.38
CA ASN A 4 -5.76 -8.64 -1.68
C ASN A 4 -6.18 -7.50 -0.73
N THR A 5 -7.28 -7.67 0.00
CA THR A 5 -7.77 -6.67 0.96
C THR A 5 -7.00 -6.74 2.29
N PRO A 6 -7.01 -5.69 3.11
CA PRO A 6 -6.54 -5.78 4.49
C PRO A 6 -7.21 -6.92 5.28
N VAL A 7 -6.52 -7.42 6.30
CA VAL A 7 -7.02 -8.47 7.20
C VAL A 7 -7.58 -7.84 8.47
N TYR A 8 -8.79 -8.27 8.85
CA TYR A 8 -9.47 -7.83 10.06
C TYR A 8 -9.78 -9.02 10.97
N ILE A 9 -9.45 -8.91 12.26
CA ILE A 9 -9.94 -9.79 13.31
C ILE A 9 -10.77 -8.94 14.26
N LEU A 10 -12.08 -9.20 14.28
CA LEU A 10 -13.04 -8.47 15.12
C LEU A 10 -13.65 -9.47 16.10
N ALA A 11 -13.55 -9.18 17.40
CA ALA A 11 -14.06 -10.04 18.45
C ALA A 11 -14.83 -9.25 19.52
N THR A 12 -15.88 -9.86 20.05
CA THR A 12 -16.59 -9.37 21.24
C THR A 12 -16.05 -9.97 22.54
N GLY A 13 -14.89 -10.64 22.47
CA GLY A 13 -14.16 -11.17 23.60
C GLY A 13 -12.66 -11.08 23.36
N ALA A 14 -11.88 -11.65 24.27
CA ALA A 14 -10.42 -11.62 24.18
C ALA A 14 -9.86 -12.22 22.87
N ILE A 15 -8.89 -11.53 22.27
CA ILE A 15 -8.07 -12.04 21.16
C ILE A 15 -6.72 -12.49 21.73
N ASN A 16 -6.33 -13.74 21.49
CA ASN A 16 -5.02 -14.28 21.87
C ASN A 16 -4.22 -14.70 20.64
N VAL A 17 -3.18 -13.95 20.28
CA VAL A 17 -2.28 -14.25 19.16
C VAL A 17 -1.08 -15.04 19.66
N ALA A 18 -1.28 -16.32 19.98
CA ALA A 18 -0.22 -17.18 20.52
C ALA A 18 0.79 -17.68 19.47
N GLY A 19 0.42 -17.62 18.18
CA GLY A 19 1.26 -18.01 17.05
C GLY A 19 1.64 -16.83 16.16
N GLU A 20 1.77 -17.09 14.86
CA GLU A 20 2.15 -16.09 13.87
C GLU A 20 0.95 -15.68 13.01
N ILE A 21 0.75 -14.37 12.88
CA ILE A 21 -0.05 -13.77 11.82
C ILE A 21 0.92 -13.13 10.84
N ASN A 22 0.99 -13.69 9.63
CA ASN A 22 1.89 -13.22 8.58
C ASN A 22 1.08 -12.59 7.45
N VAL A 23 1.26 -11.30 7.26
CA VAL A 23 0.74 -10.53 6.12
C VAL A 23 1.88 -9.88 5.33
N ASP A 24 3.05 -10.51 5.31
CA ASP A 24 4.24 -9.98 4.63
C ASP A 24 4.06 -9.90 3.11
N GLY A 25 4.74 -8.93 2.50
CA GLY A 25 4.99 -8.90 1.06
C GLY A 25 5.93 -10.03 0.63
N LYS A 26 5.95 -10.32 -0.66
CA LYS A 26 6.84 -11.33 -1.26
C LYS A 26 8.01 -10.70 -1.97
N ASP A 27 9.12 -11.41 -2.00
CA ASP A 27 10.33 -10.98 -2.68
C ASP A 27 10.11 -10.94 -4.21
N GLY A 28 10.73 -9.97 -4.88
CA GLY A 28 10.86 -9.97 -6.33
C GLY A 28 11.92 -10.99 -6.77
N THR A 29 11.76 -11.57 -7.95
CA THR A 29 12.68 -12.62 -8.43
C THR A 29 13.10 -12.39 -9.89
N SER A 30 14.27 -12.92 -10.26
CA SER A 30 14.76 -12.96 -11.64
C SER A 30 14.47 -14.29 -12.33
N SER A 31 14.09 -15.32 -11.57
CA SER A 31 13.74 -16.65 -12.07
C SER A 31 12.65 -17.28 -11.19
N PRO A 32 11.37 -17.24 -11.62
CA PRO A 32 10.87 -16.56 -12.82
C PRO A 32 11.02 -15.04 -12.73
N PRO A 33 11.10 -14.30 -13.84
CA PRO A 33 11.26 -12.84 -13.81
C PRO A 33 9.93 -12.16 -13.44
N VAL A 34 9.65 -12.01 -12.14
CA VAL A 34 8.40 -11.44 -11.63
C VAL A 34 8.63 -10.45 -10.48
N GLY A 35 7.76 -9.44 -10.39
CA GLY A 35 7.65 -8.58 -9.23
C GLY A 35 7.10 -9.36 -8.02
N GLY A 36 7.51 -8.95 -6.82
CA GLY A 36 7.03 -9.53 -5.58
C GLY A 36 5.56 -9.17 -5.33
N LEU A 37 4.74 -10.15 -4.96
CA LEU A 37 3.34 -9.90 -4.60
C LEU A 37 3.26 -9.07 -3.32
N GLY A 38 2.29 -8.15 -3.26
CA GLY A 38 1.95 -7.47 -2.00
C GLY A 38 1.38 -8.45 -0.97
N GLY A 39 1.60 -8.16 0.30
CA GLY A 39 0.86 -8.81 1.37
C GLY A 39 -0.61 -8.35 1.37
N PRO A 40 -1.52 -9.02 2.10
CA PRO A 40 -2.93 -8.62 2.23
C PRO A 40 -3.13 -7.11 2.46
N GLY A 41 -3.66 -6.37 1.49
CA GLY A 41 -3.86 -4.91 1.58
C GLY A 41 -2.65 -4.05 1.22
N GLY A 42 -1.53 -4.66 0.83
CA GLY A 42 -0.33 -4.03 0.27
C GLY A 42 -0.22 -4.21 -1.25
N TYR A 43 0.74 -3.56 -1.88
CA TYR A 43 0.86 -3.49 -3.34
C TYR A 43 2.02 -4.31 -3.90
N ALA A 44 1.93 -4.75 -5.16
CA ALA A 44 2.97 -5.54 -5.81
C ALA A 44 4.19 -4.70 -6.20
N GLY A 45 5.36 -5.34 -6.27
CA GLY A 45 6.58 -4.76 -6.83
C GLY A 45 6.57 -4.75 -8.36
N GLY A 46 7.42 -3.92 -8.94
CA GLY A 46 7.53 -3.75 -10.39
C GLY A 46 8.13 -4.97 -11.06
N ILE A 47 7.71 -5.24 -12.29
CA ILE A 47 8.24 -6.38 -13.06
C ILE A 47 9.68 -6.11 -13.51
N PRO A 48 10.53 -7.15 -13.63
CA PRO A 48 11.84 -7.01 -14.22
C PRO A 48 11.78 -6.59 -15.69
N GLY A 49 12.81 -5.88 -16.14
CA GLY A 49 13.03 -5.69 -17.57
C GLY A 49 13.49 -6.99 -18.21
N ILE A 50 13.05 -7.24 -19.43
CA ILE A 50 13.44 -8.38 -20.27
C ILE A 50 13.93 -7.85 -21.62
N SER A 51 14.59 -8.68 -22.43
CA SER A 51 15.15 -8.22 -23.71
C SER A 51 14.09 -7.52 -24.57
N GLY A 52 14.25 -6.21 -24.77
CA GLY A 52 13.32 -5.36 -25.53
C GLY A 52 12.19 -4.69 -24.73
N SER A 53 12.12 -4.85 -23.41
CA SER A 53 11.13 -4.20 -22.54
C SER A 53 11.77 -3.67 -21.27
N ASN A 54 11.43 -2.43 -20.90
CA ASN A 54 11.89 -1.86 -19.64
C ASN A 54 11.23 -2.56 -18.45
N ALA A 55 11.87 -2.45 -17.30
CA ALA A 55 11.24 -2.79 -16.04
C ALA A 55 10.03 -1.88 -15.75
N GLY A 56 9.15 -2.35 -14.87
CA GLY A 56 8.03 -1.58 -14.38
C GLY A 56 8.34 -0.92 -13.04
N ASP A 57 7.70 0.22 -12.78
CA ASP A 57 7.62 0.78 -11.43
C ASP A 57 6.89 -0.20 -10.48
N GLY A 58 7.10 -0.05 -9.18
CA GLY A 58 6.25 -0.68 -8.19
C GLY A 58 4.82 -0.16 -8.22
N GLN A 59 3.93 -0.82 -7.49
CA GLN A 59 2.54 -0.41 -7.36
C GLN A 59 2.27 0.29 -6.00
N GLY A 60 1.23 1.12 -5.98
CA GLY A 60 0.72 1.83 -4.80
C GLY A 60 1.27 3.25 -4.62
N PRO A 61 0.78 3.98 -3.59
CA PRO A 61 1.00 5.43 -3.47
C PRO A 61 2.46 5.84 -3.24
N GLY A 62 3.24 4.96 -2.61
CA GLY A 62 4.66 5.16 -2.35
C GLY A 62 5.51 4.20 -3.16
N ALA A 63 5.09 3.83 -4.37
CA ALA A 63 5.83 2.95 -5.25
C ALA A 63 7.25 3.45 -5.55
N GLY A 64 8.20 2.53 -5.63
CA GLY A 64 9.54 2.82 -6.16
C GLY A 64 9.55 2.81 -7.69
N GLY A 65 10.26 3.74 -8.30
CA GLY A 65 10.46 3.80 -9.75
C GLY A 65 11.37 2.68 -10.27
N TRP A 66 11.21 2.28 -11.53
CA TRP A 66 12.08 1.31 -12.17
C TRP A 66 13.50 1.86 -12.38
N GLY A 67 14.48 0.96 -12.54
CA GLY A 67 15.89 1.32 -12.74
C GLY A 67 16.54 0.62 -13.93
N THR A 68 17.62 1.19 -14.46
CA THR A 68 18.49 0.52 -15.43
C THR A 68 19.31 -0.61 -14.81
N ASP A 69 19.51 -0.55 -13.49
CA ASP A 69 20.21 -1.54 -12.66
C ASP A 69 19.72 -1.44 -11.20
N THR A 70 20.32 -2.26 -10.31
CA THR A 70 20.03 -2.27 -8.86
C THR A 70 20.33 -0.94 -8.16
N SER A 71 21.29 -0.17 -8.65
CA SER A 71 21.67 1.11 -8.02
C SER A 71 20.65 2.21 -8.32
N ASN A 72 19.95 2.11 -9.45
CA ASN A 72 19.02 3.11 -9.95
C ASN A 72 17.54 2.78 -9.69
N SER A 73 17.21 1.52 -9.39
CA SER A 73 15.85 1.13 -8.99
C SER A 73 15.44 1.78 -7.68
N GLY A 74 14.20 2.23 -7.64
CA GLY A 74 13.55 2.89 -6.52
C GLY A 74 13.02 1.93 -5.48
N ARG A 75 13.13 2.37 -4.23
CA ARG A 75 12.56 1.72 -3.04
C ARG A 75 11.19 2.28 -2.75
N ALA A 76 10.27 1.46 -2.26
CA ALA A 76 8.97 1.96 -1.83
C ALA A 76 9.02 2.69 -0.48
N ALA A 77 8.06 3.57 -0.26
CA ALA A 77 7.86 4.26 1.00
C ALA A 77 6.48 3.93 1.58
N TYR A 78 6.38 3.87 2.89
CA TYR A 78 5.14 3.86 3.68
C TYR A 78 5.58 4.18 5.09
N GLY A 79 4.89 5.04 5.84
CA GLY A 79 5.27 5.38 7.21
C GLY A 79 6.53 6.24 7.37
N SER A 80 7.62 5.89 6.68
CA SER A 80 8.88 6.62 6.59
C SER A 80 9.44 6.63 5.16
N ALA A 81 10.36 7.55 4.88
CA ALA A 81 11.06 7.61 3.61
C ALA A 81 12.23 6.62 3.56
N PRO A 82 12.53 6.01 2.40
CA PRO A 82 13.82 5.35 2.14
C PRO A 82 14.94 6.38 1.96
N ASN A 83 16.18 5.91 1.78
CA ASN A 83 17.37 6.76 1.59
C ASN A 83 17.38 7.47 0.22
N GLN A 84 16.56 8.53 0.10
CA GLN A 84 16.43 9.57 -0.93
C GLN A 84 17.19 9.37 -2.27
N ARG A 85 16.90 8.28 -2.99
CA ARG A 85 17.17 8.22 -4.44
C ARG A 85 16.08 8.97 -5.19
N ALA A 86 16.39 9.48 -6.37
CA ALA A 86 15.38 10.13 -7.22
C ALA A 86 14.22 9.20 -7.61
N ALA A 87 14.50 7.89 -7.73
CA ALA A 87 13.50 6.88 -8.03
C ALA A 87 12.73 6.38 -6.79
N ASP A 88 13.09 6.79 -5.58
CA ASP A 88 12.42 6.32 -4.38
C ASP A 88 11.00 6.87 -4.25
N GLY A 89 10.12 6.05 -3.69
CA GLY A 89 8.73 6.40 -3.46
C GLY A 89 8.55 7.50 -2.41
N LYS A 90 7.43 8.23 -2.51
CA LYS A 90 7.04 9.25 -1.53
C LYS A 90 6.30 8.62 -0.35
N VAL A 91 6.53 9.17 0.86
CA VAL A 91 5.86 8.70 2.07
C VAL A 91 4.36 8.95 1.97
N TYR A 92 3.57 7.95 2.36
CA TYR A 92 2.12 8.05 2.47
C TYR A 92 1.62 7.31 3.72
N GLY A 93 0.30 7.37 3.91
CA GLY A 93 -0.42 6.63 4.93
C GLY A 93 -0.58 7.42 6.23
N SER A 94 -1.78 7.34 6.80
CA SER A 94 -2.16 8.06 8.01
C SER A 94 -1.50 7.46 9.27
N PRO A 95 -0.95 8.28 10.19
CA PRO A 95 -0.55 7.83 11.51
C PRO A 95 -1.69 7.24 12.36
N LEU A 96 -2.95 7.51 12.00
CA LEU A 96 -4.13 6.90 12.63
C LEU A 96 -4.43 5.49 12.10
N LEU A 97 -3.85 5.10 10.95
CA LEU A 97 -4.20 3.88 10.22
C LEU A 97 -5.70 3.79 9.91
N VAL A 98 -6.26 4.94 9.53
CA VAL A 98 -7.64 5.10 9.04
C VAL A 98 -7.60 6.00 7.79
N PRO A 99 -7.99 5.48 6.61
CA PRO A 99 -8.27 4.06 6.34
C PRO A 99 -7.02 3.18 6.51
N LEU A 100 -7.25 1.88 6.69
CA LEU A 100 -6.17 0.90 6.81
C LEU A 100 -5.66 0.50 5.43
N VAL A 101 -4.41 0.85 5.12
CA VAL A 101 -3.72 0.54 3.87
C VAL A 101 -2.33 -0.03 4.19
N GLY A 102 -1.88 -1.01 3.40
CA GLY A 102 -0.56 -1.65 3.53
C GLY A 102 0.56 -0.85 2.90
N GLY A 103 1.70 -1.50 2.69
CA GLY A 103 2.89 -0.94 2.06
C GLY A 103 2.84 -1.02 0.53
N SER A 104 3.69 -0.23 -0.12
CA SER A 104 3.87 -0.17 -1.58
C SER A 104 4.99 -1.09 -2.07
N GLY A 105 4.96 -1.45 -3.35
CA GLY A 105 6.02 -2.25 -3.97
C GLY A 105 7.20 -1.42 -4.48
N GLY A 106 8.40 -1.99 -4.44
CA GLY A 106 9.60 -1.39 -5.04
C GLY A 106 9.63 -1.54 -6.56
N GLY A 107 10.49 -0.80 -7.25
CA GLY A 107 10.61 -0.86 -8.71
C GLY A 107 11.38 -2.08 -9.22
N GLY A 108 11.08 -2.53 -10.44
CA GLY A 108 11.94 -3.48 -11.13
C GLY A 108 13.22 -2.83 -11.65
N TYR A 109 14.14 -3.62 -12.19
CA TYR A 109 15.23 -3.07 -13.00
C TYR A 109 15.52 -3.90 -14.25
N ASN A 110 16.17 -3.26 -15.22
CA ASN A 110 16.51 -3.86 -16.51
C ASN A 110 17.58 -4.95 -16.39
N GLY A 111 17.55 -5.92 -17.32
CA GLY A 111 18.57 -6.96 -17.43
C GLY A 111 18.16 -8.04 -18.43
N GLN A 112 18.94 -9.12 -18.50
CA GLN A 112 18.65 -10.27 -19.36
C GLN A 112 18.69 -11.60 -18.55
N PRO A 113 17.70 -11.88 -17.68
CA PRO A 113 16.61 -11.00 -17.26
C PRO A 113 17.04 -10.01 -16.17
N GLY A 114 16.25 -8.95 -15.98
CA GLY A 114 16.33 -8.10 -14.79
C GLY A 114 15.83 -8.80 -13.53
N THR A 115 15.64 -8.05 -12.43
CA THR A 115 14.89 -8.55 -11.27
C THR A 115 13.72 -7.64 -10.94
N GLY A 116 12.61 -8.25 -10.52
CA GLY A 116 11.46 -7.52 -10.02
C GLY A 116 11.72 -6.82 -8.68
N GLY A 117 10.89 -5.83 -8.38
CA GLY A 117 10.85 -5.19 -7.06
C GLY A 117 10.16 -6.05 -6.01
N GLY A 118 10.48 -5.82 -4.74
CA GLY A 118 9.79 -6.47 -3.63
C GLY A 118 8.37 -5.93 -3.44
N GLY A 119 7.42 -6.80 -3.05
CA GLY A 119 6.05 -6.38 -2.72
C GLY A 119 5.97 -5.64 -1.40
N GLY A 120 4.98 -4.77 -1.24
CA GLY A 120 4.72 -4.08 0.02
C GLY A 120 4.11 -5.00 1.08
N GLY A 121 4.42 -4.74 2.35
CA GLY A 121 3.81 -5.44 3.47
C GLY A 121 2.29 -5.23 3.52
N GLY A 122 1.57 -6.17 4.10
CA GLY A 122 0.11 -6.11 4.18
C GLY A 122 -0.41 -5.10 5.20
N ALA A 123 -1.67 -5.26 5.56
CA ALA A 123 -2.35 -4.42 6.53
C ALA A 123 -3.24 -5.29 7.41
N PHE A 124 -3.04 -5.17 8.71
CA PHE A 124 -3.70 -5.99 9.72
C PHE A 124 -4.35 -5.11 10.77
N LEU A 125 -5.60 -5.43 11.11
CA LEU A 125 -6.29 -4.85 12.25
C LEU A 125 -6.86 -5.95 13.13
N ALA A 126 -6.63 -5.82 14.44
CA ALA A 126 -7.35 -6.56 15.46
C ALA A 126 -8.11 -5.59 16.36
N ALA A 127 -9.40 -5.87 16.58
CA ALA A 127 -10.21 -5.12 17.52
C ALA A 127 -10.99 -6.04 18.47
N SER A 128 -10.95 -5.70 19.76
CA SER A 128 -11.70 -6.37 20.81
C SER A 128 -12.34 -5.34 21.72
N ASN A 129 -13.51 -5.67 22.27
CA ASN A 129 -14.15 -4.93 23.36
C ASN A 129 -13.67 -5.36 24.76
N GLU A 130 -12.80 -6.37 24.86
CA GLU A 130 -12.23 -6.87 26.12
C GLU A 130 -10.70 -6.67 26.16
N GLU A 131 -9.97 -7.51 25.42
CA GLU A 131 -8.52 -7.60 25.51
C GLU A 131 -7.88 -8.13 24.22
N ILE A 132 -6.69 -7.64 23.89
CA ILE A 132 -5.78 -8.26 22.92
C ILE A 132 -4.49 -8.68 23.64
N VAL A 133 -4.15 -9.96 23.59
CA VAL A 133 -2.93 -10.54 24.14
C VAL A 133 -2.03 -11.07 23.03
N ILE A 134 -0.77 -10.64 23.02
CA ILE A 134 0.28 -11.18 22.17
C ILE A 134 1.43 -11.66 23.08
N PRO A 135 1.42 -12.92 23.54
CA PRO A 135 2.43 -13.45 24.44
C PRO A 135 3.81 -13.50 23.77
N GLY A 136 4.87 -13.81 24.50
CA GLY A 136 6.25 -13.79 23.98
C GLY A 136 6.52 -14.71 22.78
N GLY A 137 5.71 -15.75 22.58
CA GLY A 137 5.75 -16.60 21.36
C GLY A 137 4.93 -16.06 20.19
N GLY A 138 4.05 -15.09 20.42
CA GLY A 138 3.16 -14.48 19.44
C GLY A 138 3.85 -13.47 18.55
N ARG A 139 3.47 -13.44 17.27
CA ARG A 139 4.04 -12.55 16.26
C ARG A 139 2.98 -12.03 15.30
N ILE A 140 3.06 -10.75 14.97
CA ILE A 140 2.33 -10.14 13.86
C ILE A 140 3.35 -9.52 12.93
N GLN A 141 3.41 -10.01 11.70
CA GLN A 141 4.37 -9.60 10.68
C GLN A 141 3.65 -9.01 9.49
N SER A 142 4.12 -7.84 9.09
CA SER A 142 3.65 -7.07 7.95
C SER A 142 4.85 -6.40 7.28
N GLN A 143 5.90 -7.20 7.07
CA GLN A 143 7.17 -6.78 6.49
C GLN A 143 7.06 -6.63 4.98
N ALA A 144 7.96 -5.84 4.41
CA ALA A 144 8.14 -5.79 2.97
C ALA A 144 8.62 -7.13 2.40
N GLY A 145 8.46 -7.31 1.10
CA GLY A 145 9.29 -8.19 0.29
C GLY A 145 10.60 -7.48 -0.12
N ARG A 146 11.66 -8.26 -0.27
CA ARG A 146 12.98 -7.79 -0.71
C ARG A 146 13.06 -7.79 -2.23
N GLY A 147 13.81 -6.82 -2.74
CA GLY A 147 14.40 -6.92 -4.07
C GLY A 147 15.86 -7.40 -4.00
N THR A 148 16.50 -7.63 -5.14
CA THR A 148 17.89 -8.09 -5.21
C THR A 148 18.83 -7.09 -4.52
N GLY A 149 19.60 -7.54 -3.53
CA GLY A 149 20.52 -6.67 -2.78
C GLY A 149 19.84 -5.57 -1.95
N GLY A 150 18.52 -5.64 -1.75
CA GLY A 150 17.74 -4.71 -0.94
C GLY A 150 17.45 -3.36 -1.60
N SER A 151 17.95 -3.11 -2.81
CA SER A 151 17.92 -1.79 -3.44
C SER A 151 16.57 -1.38 -4.02
N ASN A 152 15.64 -2.32 -4.17
CA ASN A 152 14.29 -2.14 -4.70
C ASN A 152 13.24 -2.92 -3.90
N SER A 153 13.39 -2.89 -2.57
CA SER A 153 12.45 -3.53 -1.66
C SER A 153 11.10 -2.80 -1.66
N GLY A 154 10.04 -3.53 -1.31
CA GLY A 154 8.76 -2.91 -0.94
C GLY A 154 8.89 -2.14 0.38
N SER A 155 7.88 -1.37 0.74
CA SER A 155 7.78 -0.80 2.08
C SER A 155 7.07 -1.73 3.05
N GLY A 156 7.35 -1.58 4.34
CA GLY A 156 6.61 -2.28 5.39
C GLY A 156 5.13 -1.89 5.37
N GLY A 157 4.30 -2.66 6.06
CA GLY A 157 2.85 -2.49 6.05
C GLY A 157 2.27 -1.92 7.35
N ALA A 158 1.02 -2.25 7.65
CA ALA A 158 0.27 -1.65 8.75
C ALA A 158 -0.18 -2.69 9.79
N ILE A 159 0.00 -2.38 11.07
CA ILE A 159 -0.56 -3.14 12.18
C ILE A 159 -1.33 -2.18 13.08
N ARG A 160 -2.63 -2.43 13.25
CA ARG A 160 -3.50 -1.64 14.14
C ARG A 160 -4.16 -2.54 15.18
N LEU A 161 -3.99 -2.22 16.46
CA LEU A 161 -4.65 -2.90 17.57
C LEU A 161 -5.57 -1.93 18.28
N VAL A 162 -6.84 -2.31 18.49
CA VAL A 162 -7.85 -1.46 19.16
C VAL A 162 -8.56 -2.26 20.24
N SER A 163 -8.32 -1.95 21.51
CA SER A 163 -8.98 -2.66 22.62
C SER A 163 -8.83 -1.90 23.95
N PRO A 164 -9.75 -2.03 24.92
CA PRO A 164 -9.59 -1.42 26.25
C PRO A 164 -8.26 -1.83 26.92
N VAL A 165 -7.87 -3.09 26.75
CA VAL A 165 -6.59 -3.64 27.19
C VAL A 165 -5.84 -4.25 26.01
N VAL A 166 -4.57 -3.90 25.87
CA VAL A 166 -3.64 -4.52 24.94
C VAL A 166 -2.37 -4.84 25.70
N ARG A 167 -1.93 -6.09 25.68
CA ARG A 167 -0.77 -6.54 26.47
C ARG A 167 0.04 -7.65 25.83
N GLY A 168 1.25 -7.80 26.35
CA GLY A 168 2.13 -8.92 26.06
C GLY A 168 3.53 -8.49 25.68
N THR A 169 4.34 -9.47 25.30
CA THR A 169 5.77 -9.35 25.01
C THR A 169 6.13 -9.89 23.62
N GLY A 170 5.12 -10.24 22.81
CA GLY A 170 5.30 -10.72 21.45
C GLY A 170 5.86 -9.66 20.50
N ILE A 171 6.02 -10.05 19.24
CA ILE A 171 6.67 -9.22 18.22
C ILE A 171 5.64 -8.57 17.30
N LEU A 172 5.81 -7.26 17.07
CA LEU A 172 5.10 -6.52 16.03
C LEU A 172 6.13 -6.01 15.02
N ASN A 173 6.06 -6.50 13.78
CA ASN A 173 7.08 -6.21 12.77
C ASN A 173 6.49 -5.63 11.48
N VAL A 174 6.93 -4.42 11.14
CA VAL A 174 6.59 -3.67 9.91
C VAL A 174 7.84 -3.18 9.18
N ASP A 175 8.94 -3.90 9.32
CA ASP A 175 10.22 -3.54 8.71
C ASP A 175 10.16 -3.51 7.18
N GLY A 176 10.66 -2.43 6.59
CA GLY A 176 10.80 -2.24 5.15
C GLY A 176 12.17 -2.67 4.62
N TYR A 177 13.00 -3.29 5.47
CA TYR A 177 14.42 -3.56 5.25
C TYR A 177 15.22 -2.29 4.96
N PHE A 178 15.49 -2.03 3.69
CA PHE A 178 16.21 -0.85 3.23
C PHE A 178 15.27 0.23 2.69
N SER A 179 13.96 -0.01 2.76
CA SER A 179 12.87 0.82 2.25
C SER A 179 12.17 1.61 3.37
N GLY A 180 11.07 2.27 3.06
CA GLY A 180 10.20 2.86 4.09
C GLY A 180 9.63 1.78 5.04
N ASN A 181 9.75 2.02 6.33
CA ASN A 181 9.20 1.16 7.37
C ASN A 181 7.75 1.50 7.64
N GLY A 182 6.93 0.48 7.87
CA GLY A 182 5.51 0.68 8.01
C GLY A 182 5.06 1.31 9.32
N ARG A 183 3.81 1.07 9.70
CA ARG A 183 3.18 1.75 10.85
C ARG A 183 2.56 0.74 11.79
N ILE A 184 2.83 0.92 13.08
CA ILE A 184 2.17 0.20 14.15
C ILE A 184 1.43 1.21 15.01
N ARG A 185 0.13 0.96 15.22
CA ARG A 185 -0.70 1.78 16.10
C ARG A 185 -1.45 0.90 17.09
N VAL A 186 -1.36 1.27 18.35
CA VAL A 186 -2.12 0.64 19.43
C VAL A 186 -3.04 1.69 20.06
N ASP A 187 -4.33 1.60 19.78
CA ASP A 187 -5.35 2.40 20.46
C ASP A 187 -5.86 1.62 21.67
N VAL A 188 -5.54 2.11 22.87
CA VAL A 188 -5.77 1.39 24.13
C VAL A 188 -6.02 2.35 25.30
N ILE A 189 -6.85 1.91 26.25
CA ILE A 189 -7.17 2.65 27.47
C ILE A 189 -6.14 2.34 28.56
N ASP A 190 -5.92 1.07 28.86
CA ASP A 190 -4.91 0.63 29.84
C ASP A 190 -3.56 0.34 29.17
N ARG A 191 -2.56 1.19 29.47
CA ARG A 191 -1.22 1.12 28.88
C ARG A 191 -0.19 0.38 29.74
N ARG A 192 -0.56 -0.10 30.93
CA ARG A 192 0.39 -0.60 31.94
C ARG A 192 1.18 -1.84 31.49
N GLN A 193 0.69 -2.57 30.49
CA GLN A 193 1.26 -3.85 30.05
C GLN A 193 1.66 -3.88 28.56
N LEU A 194 1.87 -2.71 27.95
CA LEU A 194 2.41 -2.61 26.59
C LEU A 194 3.92 -2.87 26.61
N GLN A 195 4.32 -4.12 26.42
CA GLN A 195 5.72 -4.55 26.49
C GLN A 195 6.18 -5.28 25.22
N PHE A 196 5.57 -4.96 24.07
CA PHE A 196 5.89 -5.60 22.80
C PHE A 196 7.33 -5.35 22.35
N ASN A 197 7.90 -6.33 21.68
CA ASN A 197 9.11 -6.15 20.89
C ASN A 197 8.70 -5.61 19.51
N VAL A 198 8.93 -4.31 19.28
CA VAL A 198 8.48 -3.62 18.07
C VAL A 198 9.64 -3.41 17.10
N GLN A 199 9.42 -3.76 15.83
CA GLN A 199 10.42 -3.72 14.77
C GLN A 199 9.87 -2.97 13.53
N PRO A 200 10.40 -1.78 13.20
CA PRO A 200 11.30 -0.95 14.00
C PRO A 200 10.54 -0.16 15.08
N VAL A 201 11.23 0.22 16.16
CA VAL A 201 10.65 1.01 17.27
C VAL A 201 10.09 2.36 16.80
N ALA A 202 10.70 2.99 15.80
CA ALA A 202 10.26 4.27 15.26
C ALA A 202 8.87 4.21 14.58
N SER A 203 8.41 3.02 14.20
CA SER A 203 7.10 2.81 13.58
C SER A 203 5.97 2.68 14.60
N TYR A 204 6.28 2.67 15.90
CA TYR A 204 5.33 2.43 16.98
C TYR A 204 4.65 3.71 17.48
N SER A 205 3.33 3.69 17.59
CA SER A 205 2.54 4.76 18.20
C SER A 205 1.43 4.20 19.09
N VAL A 206 1.10 4.94 20.15
CA VAL A 206 0.04 4.57 21.10
C VAL A 206 -0.97 5.71 21.20
N GLY A 207 -2.25 5.38 21.01
CA GLY A 207 -3.35 6.33 21.02
C GLY A 207 -4.49 5.89 21.93
N GLY A 208 -5.61 6.61 21.86
CA GLY A 208 -6.88 6.26 22.49
C GLY A 208 -8.05 6.40 21.52
N PHE A 209 -7.77 6.32 20.21
CA PHE A 209 -8.81 6.43 19.18
C PHE A 209 -9.52 5.08 19.04
N MET A 210 -10.50 4.87 19.94
CA MET A 210 -11.23 3.62 20.13
C MET A 210 -12.30 3.36 19.05
N GLN A 211 -12.01 3.75 17.80
CA GLN A 211 -12.90 3.55 16.65
C GLN A 211 -12.24 2.62 15.64
N VAL A 212 -12.91 1.52 15.30
CA VAL A 212 -12.42 0.54 14.32
C VAL A 212 -12.55 1.08 12.91
N PHE A 213 -13.77 1.47 12.52
CA PHE A 213 -14.10 2.09 11.24
C PHE A 213 -14.79 3.43 11.47
N PRO A 214 -14.45 4.48 10.70
CA PRO A 214 -15.25 5.70 10.65
C PRO A 214 -16.67 5.37 10.18
N ASP A 215 -17.65 6.09 10.71
CA ASP A 215 -19.06 6.01 10.31
C ASP A 215 -19.61 7.43 10.06
N PRO A 216 -19.97 7.78 8.80
CA PRO A 216 -19.81 6.96 7.59
C PRO A 216 -18.34 6.71 7.22
N LEU A 217 -18.06 5.63 6.47
CA LEU A 217 -16.70 5.27 6.02
C LEU A 217 -16.34 6.07 4.76
N PRO A 218 -15.38 7.02 4.80
CA PRO A 218 -14.97 7.76 3.61
C PRO A 218 -14.37 6.83 2.57
N ARG A 219 -14.77 7.01 1.30
CA ARG A 219 -14.33 6.15 0.20
C ARG A 219 -14.01 6.98 -1.04
N LEU A 220 -12.95 6.56 -1.73
CA LEU A 220 -12.52 7.09 -3.01
C LEU A 220 -12.68 6.00 -4.07
N ASP A 221 -13.39 6.30 -5.16
CA ASP A 221 -13.66 5.37 -6.26
C ASP A 221 -13.16 5.95 -7.58
N VAL A 222 -12.52 5.13 -8.41
CA VAL A 222 -12.35 5.44 -9.83
C VAL A 222 -13.64 5.07 -10.53
N THR A 223 -14.38 6.04 -11.07
CA THR A 223 -15.72 5.83 -11.65
C THR A 223 -15.73 5.86 -13.17
N HIS A 224 -14.68 6.38 -13.80
CA HIS A 224 -14.54 6.39 -15.26
C HIS A 224 -13.06 6.35 -15.66
N VAL A 225 -12.72 5.51 -16.65
CA VAL A 225 -11.37 5.50 -17.26
C VAL A 225 -11.48 5.21 -18.75
N ALA A 226 -10.85 6.06 -19.57
CA ALA A 226 -10.65 5.82 -21.00
C ALA A 226 -11.94 5.46 -21.77
N GLY A 227 -13.03 6.19 -21.50
CA GLY A 227 -14.33 5.98 -22.15
C GLY A 227 -15.17 4.84 -21.55
N LYS A 228 -14.72 4.20 -20.45
CA LYS A 228 -15.44 3.13 -19.77
C LYS A 228 -15.83 3.55 -18.36
N ASP A 229 -17.12 3.42 -18.04
CA ASP A 229 -17.62 3.58 -16.69
C ASP A 229 -17.23 2.37 -15.82
N ILE A 230 -16.82 2.66 -14.59
CA ILE A 230 -16.43 1.69 -13.58
C ILE A 230 -17.47 1.75 -12.45
N PRO A 231 -18.09 0.62 -12.07
CA PRO A 231 -19.06 0.61 -10.98
C PRO A 231 -18.44 1.11 -9.67
N GLU A 232 -19.20 1.94 -8.95
CA GLU A 232 -18.86 2.40 -7.61
C GLU A 232 -18.63 1.21 -6.67
N GLY A 233 -17.59 1.28 -5.81
CA GLY A 233 -17.23 0.19 -4.91
C GLY A 233 -16.51 -0.98 -5.58
N THR A 234 -16.02 -0.83 -6.82
CA THR A 234 -15.14 -1.82 -7.45
C THR A 234 -13.88 -1.99 -6.59
N THR A 235 -13.71 -3.18 -6.00
CA THR A 235 -12.55 -3.50 -5.15
C THR A 235 -11.40 -4.15 -5.91
N GLU A 236 -11.64 -4.58 -7.15
CA GLU A 236 -10.60 -5.12 -8.04
C GLU A 236 -9.77 -3.99 -8.65
N ALA A 237 -8.52 -4.30 -9.03
CA ALA A 237 -7.67 -3.34 -9.73
C ALA A 237 -8.32 -2.91 -11.05
N VAL A 238 -8.39 -1.60 -11.29
CA VAL A 238 -8.86 -1.05 -12.56
C VAL A 238 -7.73 -1.16 -13.56
N LEU A 239 -7.82 -2.15 -14.46
CA LEU A 239 -6.85 -2.40 -15.52
C LEU A 239 -7.39 -1.93 -16.87
N VAL A 240 -6.58 -1.13 -17.58
CA VAL A 240 -6.93 -0.59 -18.90
C VAL A 240 -5.78 -0.82 -19.88
N THR A 241 -6.11 -1.33 -21.06
CA THR A 241 -5.18 -1.40 -22.19
C THR A 241 -5.78 -0.62 -23.35
N LEU A 242 -5.11 0.46 -23.77
CA LEU A 242 -5.57 1.22 -24.92
C LEU A 242 -5.24 0.48 -26.23
N PRO A 243 -6.21 0.32 -27.15
CA PRO A 243 -5.94 -0.20 -28.49
C PRO A 243 -4.90 0.65 -29.23
N LEU A 244 -4.17 0.02 -30.15
CA LEU A 244 -3.24 0.72 -31.05
C LEU A 244 -3.99 1.85 -31.79
N ASN A 245 -3.35 3.01 -31.93
CA ASN A 245 -3.89 4.25 -32.52
C ASN A 245 -4.98 4.98 -31.73
N SER A 246 -5.28 4.55 -30.50
CA SER A 246 -6.12 5.36 -29.59
C SER A 246 -5.40 6.64 -29.19
N SER A 247 -6.16 7.69 -28.83
CA SER A 247 -5.58 8.87 -28.18
C SER A 247 -4.82 8.44 -26.93
N ALA A 248 -3.58 8.90 -26.77
CA ALA A 248 -2.83 8.65 -25.53
C ALA A 248 -3.43 9.44 -24.35
N THR A 249 -4.07 10.57 -24.60
CA THR A 249 -4.74 11.35 -23.54
C THR A 249 -6.15 10.83 -23.34
N GLN A 250 -6.46 10.39 -22.13
CA GLN A 250 -7.75 9.84 -21.72
C GLN A 250 -8.26 10.51 -20.45
N GLU A 251 -9.58 10.58 -20.29
CA GLU A 251 -10.21 11.03 -19.05
C GLU A 251 -10.14 9.93 -17.99
N VAL A 252 -9.78 10.32 -16.77
CA VAL A 252 -9.94 9.55 -15.54
C VAL A 252 -10.82 10.36 -14.60
N ARG A 253 -11.93 9.77 -14.14
CA ARG A 253 -12.82 10.38 -13.14
C ARG A 253 -12.71 9.66 -11.82
N VAL A 254 -12.57 10.45 -10.76
CA VAL A 254 -12.49 9.97 -9.39
C VAL A 254 -13.60 10.60 -8.56
N GLN A 255 -14.30 9.77 -7.80
CA GLN A 255 -15.38 10.15 -6.92
C GLN A 255 -14.94 10.01 -5.46
N GLY A 256 -15.19 11.05 -4.66
CA GLY A 256 -15.10 11.02 -3.21
C GLY A 256 -16.48 10.93 -2.58
N ARG A 257 -16.63 10.07 -1.57
CA ARG A 257 -17.84 9.92 -0.77
C ARG A 257 -17.51 9.98 0.71
N ASP A 258 -18.39 10.61 1.49
CA ASP A 258 -18.33 10.70 2.95
C ASP A 258 -17.06 11.37 3.51
N PHE A 259 -16.31 12.05 2.65
CA PHE A 259 -15.30 13.01 3.04
C PHE A 259 -15.93 14.38 3.37
N VAL A 260 -15.13 15.24 3.99
CA VAL A 260 -15.50 16.62 4.30
C VAL A 260 -14.44 17.60 3.79
N GLY A 261 -14.90 18.76 3.32
CA GLY A 261 -14.02 19.84 2.85
C GLY A 261 -13.32 19.53 1.52
N LEU A 262 -12.07 19.98 1.40
CA LEU A 262 -11.23 19.73 0.24
C LEU A 262 -10.42 18.46 0.46
N VAL A 263 -10.55 17.50 -0.45
CA VAL A 263 -9.89 16.20 -0.36
C VAL A 263 -8.75 16.15 -1.37
N PRO A 264 -7.48 16.31 -0.94
CA PRO A 264 -6.35 16.15 -1.84
C PRO A 264 -6.21 14.67 -2.21
N ILE A 265 -6.14 14.41 -3.51
CA ILE A 265 -5.96 13.07 -4.06
C ILE A 265 -4.77 13.02 -5.02
N THR A 266 -4.26 11.82 -5.23
CA THR A 266 -3.32 11.50 -6.30
C THR A 266 -3.87 10.35 -7.12
N VAL A 267 -3.82 10.49 -8.44
CA VAL A 267 -4.13 9.42 -9.39
C VAL A 267 -2.83 8.94 -10.03
N ILE A 268 -2.64 7.63 -10.04
CA ILE A 268 -1.44 6.97 -10.56
C ILE A 268 -1.85 5.98 -11.65
N LEU A 269 -1.23 6.13 -12.81
CA LEU A 269 -1.22 5.16 -13.90
C LEU A 269 0.08 4.37 -13.83
N THR A 270 0.02 3.11 -13.44
CA THR A 270 1.19 2.22 -13.38
C THR A 270 1.12 1.25 -14.55
N PRO A 271 1.87 1.48 -15.65
CA PRO A 271 1.95 0.50 -16.73
C PRO A 271 2.71 -0.74 -16.28
N ASP A 272 2.40 -1.88 -16.90
CA ASP A 272 3.17 -3.11 -16.67
C ASP A 272 4.68 -2.89 -16.91
N SER A 273 5.05 -2.08 -17.91
CA SER A 273 6.44 -1.74 -18.22
C SER A 273 6.60 -0.23 -18.41
N GLY A 274 7.69 0.31 -17.87
CA GLY A 274 8.03 1.72 -17.96
C GLY A 274 7.58 2.52 -16.74
N SER A 275 7.66 3.85 -16.89
CA SER A 275 7.39 4.79 -15.80
C SER A 275 5.90 5.06 -15.63
N SER A 276 5.50 5.26 -14.37
CA SER A 276 4.16 5.67 -13.99
C SER A 276 3.89 7.12 -14.34
N VAL A 277 2.62 7.44 -14.58
CA VAL A 277 2.13 8.81 -14.71
C VAL A 277 1.35 9.15 -13.44
N ILE A 278 1.72 10.25 -12.79
CA ILE A 278 1.17 10.67 -11.50
C ILE A 278 0.59 12.07 -11.67
N GLU A 279 -0.69 12.23 -11.34
CA GLU A 279 -1.36 13.53 -11.34
C GLU A 279 -2.05 13.79 -10.01
N ASP A 280 -2.00 15.04 -9.58
CA ASP A 280 -2.61 15.49 -8.34
C ASP A 280 -3.88 16.27 -8.60
N ALA A 281 -4.87 16.06 -7.74
CA ALA A 281 -6.13 16.75 -7.82
C ALA A 281 -6.71 17.03 -6.44
N THR A 282 -7.78 17.81 -6.41
CA THR A 282 -8.56 18.06 -5.21
C THR A 282 -10.02 17.83 -5.54
N ILE A 283 -10.69 16.99 -4.75
CA ILE A 283 -12.15 16.85 -4.80
C ILE A 283 -12.74 17.87 -3.81
N ASP A 284 -13.64 18.71 -4.29
CA ASP A 284 -14.39 19.65 -3.44
C ASP A 284 -15.71 19.01 -3.00
N MET A 285 -15.82 18.67 -1.72
CA MET A 285 -17.02 18.05 -1.15
C MET A 285 -18.15 19.05 -0.87
N SER A 286 -17.97 20.34 -1.16
CA SER A 286 -19.04 21.35 -0.97
C SER A 286 -20.17 21.24 -1.99
N GLY A 287 -19.91 20.63 -3.16
CA GLY A 287 -20.89 20.43 -4.23
C GLY A 287 -21.86 19.27 -4.01
N GLY A 288 -21.60 18.41 -3.02
CA GLY A 288 -22.43 17.24 -2.74
C GLY A 288 -21.64 16.09 -2.12
N ASN A 289 -22.37 15.05 -1.71
CA ASN A 289 -21.82 13.78 -1.28
C ASN A 289 -22.61 12.65 -1.97
N PRO A 290 -22.08 12.05 -3.05
CA PRO A 290 -20.67 12.10 -3.49
C PRO A 290 -20.31 13.38 -4.27
N SER A 291 -19.00 13.62 -4.45
CA SER A 291 -18.43 14.66 -5.33
C SER A 291 -17.32 14.07 -6.20
N GLU A 292 -17.01 14.68 -7.35
CA GLU A 292 -16.13 14.10 -8.37
C GLU A 292 -15.12 15.11 -8.94
N VAL A 293 -14.02 14.59 -9.47
CA VAL A 293 -13.03 15.34 -10.28
C VAL A 293 -12.64 14.53 -11.51
N SER A 294 -12.49 15.22 -12.66
CA SER A 294 -12.00 14.64 -13.91
C SER A 294 -10.59 15.11 -14.21
N LEU A 295 -9.73 14.19 -14.64
CA LEU A 295 -8.33 14.42 -14.99
C LEU A 295 -8.06 13.92 -16.41
N MET A 296 -7.33 14.70 -17.21
CA MET A 296 -6.86 14.25 -18.53
C MET A 296 -5.44 13.72 -18.37
N MET A 297 -5.26 12.41 -18.48
CA MET A 297 -3.99 11.74 -18.20
C MET A 297 -3.42 11.07 -19.46
N GLY A 298 -2.08 11.03 -19.57
CA GLY A 298 -1.39 10.34 -20.64
C GLY A 298 -1.23 8.85 -20.35
N PHE A 299 -1.87 8.00 -21.14
CA PHE A 299 -1.77 6.55 -21.09
C PHE A 299 -0.75 6.04 -22.12
N PRO A 300 0.14 5.12 -21.75
CA PRO A 300 0.89 4.35 -22.74
C PRO A 300 -0.07 3.49 -23.56
N VAL A 301 0.10 3.51 -24.88
CA VAL A 301 -0.70 2.69 -25.81
C VAL A 301 -0.19 1.26 -25.84
N ASN A 302 -1.10 0.29 -26.03
CA ASN A 302 -0.77 -1.13 -26.16
C ASN A 302 -0.01 -1.74 -24.96
N THR A 303 -0.16 -1.14 -23.78
CA THR A 303 0.39 -1.65 -22.51
C THR A 303 -0.74 -1.70 -21.49
N PRO A 304 -0.91 -2.79 -20.71
CA PRO A 304 -1.82 -2.78 -19.58
C PRO A 304 -1.38 -1.75 -18.54
N VAL A 305 -2.34 -0.99 -18.03
CA VAL A 305 -2.13 0.07 -17.04
C VAL A 305 -3.07 -0.14 -15.87
N ALA A 306 -2.50 -0.23 -14.67
CA ALA A 306 -3.26 -0.16 -13.43
C ALA A 306 -3.55 1.31 -13.07
N VAL A 307 -4.83 1.61 -12.84
CA VAL A 307 -5.29 2.94 -12.45
C VAL A 307 -5.68 2.92 -10.99
N ASN A 308 -5.02 3.75 -10.18
CA ASN A 308 -5.30 3.86 -8.75
C ASN A 308 -5.47 5.31 -8.33
N ALA A 309 -6.31 5.54 -7.33
CA ALA A 309 -6.50 6.86 -6.72
C ALA A 309 -6.34 6.75 -5.19
N PHE A 310 -5.69 7.75 -4.59
CA PHE A 310 -5.37 7.76 -3.16
C PHE A 310 -5.57 9.13 -2.55
N THR A 311 -6.02 9.18 -1.30
CA THR A 311 -5.99 10.39 -0.48
C THR A 311 -4.61 10.61 0.12
N ARG A 312 -4.23 11.87 0.29
CA ARG A 312 -2.95 12.27 0.91
C ARG A 312 -3.04 12.52 2.41
#